data_AF-A0A383UKD7-F1
#
_entry.id   AF-A0A383UKD7-F1
#
_cell.length_a   1.000
_cell.length_b   1.000
_cell.length_c   1.000
_cell.angle_alpha   90.00
_cell.angle_beta   90.00
_cell.angle_gamma   90.00
#
_symmetry.space_group_name_H-M   'P 1'
#
loop_
_entity.id
_entity.type
_entity.pdbx_description
1 polymer ?
#
loop_
_entity_poly.entity_id
_entity_poly.type
_entity_poly.pdbx_seq_one_letter_code
_entity_poly.pdbx_strand_id
1 'polypeptide(L)'
;MPTSPNYKIPSSPTTPPNKEINLKFNRLLELKVRGIHFNEKLESSTALKNPTCMQNLMDLANMDETDQYLTTLPKSYWNPKAFPDHAYADNLENSRRKISKELEKGRSQRESVDFVSAGIESVNS
;
A
#
# COMPACT_ATOMS: atom_id res chain seq x y z
N MET A 1 -0.63 -30.73 25.77
CA MET A 1 0.62 -30.70 24.98
C MET A 1 1.34 -32.02 25.22
N PRO A 2 1.80 -32.75 24.19
CA PRO A 2 2.57 -33.98 24.40
C PRO A 2 3.88 -33.67 25.14
N THR A 3 4.23 -34.52 26.10
CA THR A 3 5.25 -34.31 27.14
C THR A 3 6.69 -34.53 26.69
N SER A 4 6.93 -34.84 25.41
CA SER A 4 8.27 -34.94 24.84
C SER A 4 8.24 -34.56 23.36
N PRO A 5 9.10 -33.62 22.92
CA PRO A 5 9.20 -33.28 21.50
C PRO A 5 9.73 -34.45 20.68
N ASN A 6 9.00 -34.81 19.62
CA ASN A 6 9.42 -35.84 18.67
C ASN A 6 10.33 -35.21 17.61
N TYR A 7 11.62 -35.55 17.64
CA TYR A 7 12.63 -35.08 16.69
C TYR A 7 12.88 -36.06 15.53
N LYS A 8 12.08 -37.13 15.38
CA LYS A 8 12.22 -38.05 14.25
C LYS A 8 11.76 -37.35 12.98
N ILE A 9 12.66 -37.29 12.00
CA ILE A 9 12.33 -36.83 10.65
C ILE A 9 11.33 -37.85 10.05
N PRO A 10 10.16 -37.42 9.57
CA PRO A 10 9.22 -38.33 8.91
C PRO A 10 9.85 -38.88 7.62
N SER A 11 9.55 -40.13 7.29
CA SER A 11 9.93 -40.71 6.01
C SER A 11 9.34 -39.90 4.85
N SER A 12 10.09 -39.77 3.76
CA SER A 12 9.61 -39.10 2.56
C SER A 12 8.26 -39.66 2.12
N PRO A 13 7.33 -38.80 1.69
CA PRO A 13 6.04 -39.26 1.17
C PRO A 13 6.26 -40.21 -0.01
N THR A 14 5.52 -41.31 -0.05
CA THR A 14 5.62 -42.34 -1.12
C THR A 14 5.11 -41.82 -2.45
N THR A 15 4.25 -40.80 -2.43
CA THR A 15 3.62 -40.25 -3.63
C THR A 15 4.65 -39.54 -4.50
N PRO A 16 4.80 -39.94 -5.77
CA PRO A 16 5.71 -39.27 -6.67
C PRO A 16 5.26 -37.81 -6.88
N PRO A 17 6.20 -36.86 -7.00
CA PRO A 17 5.86 -35.46 -7.19
C PRO A 17 5.13 -35.24 -8.52
N ASN A 18 4.22 -34.27 -8.54
CA ASN A 18 3.48 -33.89 -9.74
C ASN A 18 4.46 -33.54 -10.89
N LYS A 19 4.24 -34.14 -12.07
CA LYS A 19 5.08 -33.95 -13.26
C LYS A 19 5.21 -32.48 -13.66
N GLU A 20 4.15 -31.68 -13.51
CA GLU A 20 4.19 -30.24 -13.81
C GLU A 20 5.11 -29.48 -12.84
N ILE A 21 5.12 -29.87 -11.57
CA ILE A 21 5.99 -29.25 -10.56
C ILE A 21 7.45 -29.61 -10.85
N ASN A 22 7.73 -30.87 -11.18
CA ASN A 22 9.08 -31.29 -11.56
C ASN A 22 9.58 -30.53 -12.80
N LEU A 23 8.71 -30.30 -13.79
CA LEU A 23 9.06 -29.52 -14.98
C LEU A 23 9.43 -28.07 -14.61
N LYS A 24 8.63 -27.41 -13.77
CA LYS A 24 8.93 -26.05 -13.27
C LYS A 24 10.25 -26.03 -12.49
N PHE A 25 10.50 -27.05 -11.67
CA PHE A 25 11.72 -27.15 -10.88
C PHE A 25 12.96 -27.36 -11.75
N ASN A 26 12.90 -28.28 -12.72
CA ASN A 26 13.98 -28.51 -13.67
C ASN A 26 14.31 -27.24 -14.47
N ARG A 27 13.29 -26.50 -14.93
CA ARG A 27 13.49 -25.20 -15.58
C ARG A 27 14.21 -24.20 -14.67
N LEU A 28 13.84 -24.14 -13.38
CA LEU A 28 14.49 -23.25 -12.42
C LEU A 28 15.97 -23.64 -12.22
N LEU A 29 16.29 -24.94 -12.16
CA LEU A 29 17.67 -25.43 -12.08
C LEU A 29 18.47 -25.11 -13.34
N GLU A 30 17.91 -25.32 -14.53
CA GLU A 30 18.56 -24.95 -15.79
C GLU A 30 18.90 -23.46 -15.86
N LEU A 31 17.99 -22.60 -15.42
CA LEU A 31 18.24 -21.16 -15.34
C LEU A 31 19.39 -20.83 -14.38
N LYS A 32 19.43 -21.49 -13.21
CA LYS A 32 20.53 -21.30 -12.25
C LYS A 32 21.88 -21.72 -12.81
N VAL A 33 21.96 -22.86 -13.50
CA VAL A 33 23.21 -23.33 -14.13
C VAL A 33 23.71 -22.34 -15.18
N ARG A 34 22.80 -21.66 -15.90
CA ARG A 34 23.14 -20.60 -16.86
C ARG A 34 23.48 -19.26 -16.20
N GLY A 35 23.54 -19.18 -14.88
CA GLY A 35 23.82 -17.95 -14.13
C GLY A 35 22.64 -16.96 -14.11
N ILE A 36 21.44 -17.38 -14.52
CA ILE A 36 20.26 -16.50 -14.50
C ILE A 36 19.63 -16.58 -13.10
N HIS A 37 19.73 -15.48 -12.35
CA HIS A 37 19.08 -15.38 -11.06
C HIS A 37 17.58 -15.09 -11.26
N PHE A 38 16.73 -16.08 -10.95
CA PHE A 38 15.30 -15.99 -11.18
C PHE A 38 14.66 -14.79 -10.48
N ASN A 39 14.99 -14.54 -9.21
CA ASN A 39 14.42 -13.43 -8.44
C ASN A 39 14.84 -12.06 -9.01
N GLU A 40 16.09 -11.90 -9.44
CA GLU A 40 16.57 -10.66 -10.08
C GLU A 40 15.84 -10.41 -11.40
N LYS A 41 15.63 -11.46 -12.20
CA LYS A 41 14.82 -11.40 -13.42
C LYS A 41 13.35 -11.09 -13.12
N LEU A 42 12.84 -11.58 -12.00
CA LEU A 42 11.48 -11.33 -11.53
C LEU A 42 11.32 -9.87 -11.08
N GLU A 43 12.27 -9.33 -10.32
CA GLU A 43 12.30 -7.94 -9.85
C GLU A 43 12.49 -6.92 -10.99
N SER A 44 13.30 -7.26 -11.99
CA SER A 44 13.47 -6.44 -13.20
C SER A 44 12.26 -6.49 -14.13
N SER A 45 11.37 -7.48 -13.97
CA SER A 45 10.18 -7.63 -14.80
C SER A 45 9.20 -6.48 -14.60
N THR A 46 8.81 -5.84 -15.70
CA THR A 46 7.79 -4.78 -15.70
C THR A 46 6.41 -5.29 -15.28
N ALA A 47 6.16 -6.60 -15.42
CA ALA A 47 4.90 -7.21 -15.00
C ALA A 47 4.64 -7.08 -13.49
N LEU A 48 5.70 -7.11 -12.67
CA LEU A 48 5.59 -6.91 -11.21
C LEU A 48 5.64 -5.43 -10.80
N LYS A 49 6.08 -4.54 -11.68
CA LYS A 49 6.08 -3.09 -11.45
C LYS A 49 4.75 -2.42 -11.81
N ASN A 50 3.78 -3.20 -12.26
CA ASN A 50 2.46 -2.73 -12.59
C ASN A 50 1.63 -2.58 -11.29
N PRO A 51 1.12 -1.39 -10.95
CA PRO A 51 0.26 -1.21 -9.77
C PRO A 51 -0.99 -2.11 -9.79
N THR A 52 -1.44 -2.58 -10.96
CA THR A 52 -2.58 -3.52 -11.04
C THR A 52 -2.20 -4.96 -10.67
N CYS A 53 -0.91 -5.31 -10.59
CA CYS A 53 -0.47 -6.64 -10.20
C CYS A 53 -0.96 -7.00 -8.79
N MET A 54 -0.86 -6.05 -7.84
CA MET A 54 -1.33 -6.26 -6.47
C MET A 54 -2.85 -6.50 -6.44
N GLN A 55 -3.62 -5.72 -7.20
CA GLN A 55 -5.07 -5.89 -7.28
C GLN A 55 -5.46 -7.28 -7.79
N ASN A 56 -4.84 -7.74 -8.88
CA ASN A 56 -5.11 -9.07 -9.43
C ASN A 56 -4.76 -10.21 -8.46
N LEU A 57 -3.71 -10.05 -7.65
CA LEU A 57 -3.34 -11.03 -6.63
C LEU A 57 -4.35 -11.06 -5.48
N MET A 58 -4.86 -9.89 -5.06
CA MET A 58 -5.94 -9.81 -4.06
C MET A 58 -7.23 -10.44 -4.58
N ASP A 59 -7.61 -10.14 -5.82
CA ASP A 59 -8.79 -10.72 -6.47
C ASP A 59 -8.68 -12.26 -6.56
N LEU A 60 -7.50 -12.78 -6.95
CA LEU A 60 -7.23 -14.22 -6.98
C LEU A 60 -7.34 -14.88 -5.59
N ALA A 61 -6.95 -14.14 -4.55
CA ALA A 61 -7.05 -14.57 -3.16
C ALA A 61 -8.45 -14.34 -2.54
N ASN A 62 -9.39 -13.76 -3.29
CA ASN A 62 -10.69 -13.30 -2.81
C ASN A 62 -10.58 -12.36 -1.58
N MET A 63 -9.59 -11.46 -1.61
CA MET A 63 -9.35 -10.47 -0.56
C MET A 63 -9.94 -9.12 -0.97
N ASP A 64 -10.55 -8.43 0.00
CA ASP A 64 -11.00 -7.04 -0.19
C ASP A 64 -9.83 -6.04 0.00
N GLU A 65 -10.05 -4.77 -0.34
CA GLU A 65 -9.01 -3.73 -0.22
C GLU A 65 -8.54 -3.52 1.23
N THR A 66 -9.41 -3.74 2.22
CA THR A 66 -9.05 -3.58 3.63
C THR A 66 -8.32 -4.80 4.19
N ASP A 67 -8.47 -5.97 3.55
CA ASP A 67 -7.85 -7.22 3.96
C ASP A 67 -6.33 -7.17 3.80
N GLN A 68 -5.80 -6.28 2.93
CA GLN A 68 -4.37 -6.02 2.81
C GLN A 68 -3.72 -5.55 4.13
N TYR A 69 -4.52 -4.98 5.04
CA TYR A 69 -4.06 -4.47 6.33
C TYR A 69 -4.34 -5.44 7.48
N LEU A 70 -4.81 -6.67 7.20
CA LEU A 70 -5.01 -7.66 8.25
C LEU A 70 -3.68 -8.07 8.88
N THR A 71 -3.73 -8.31 10.18
CA THR A 71 -2.60 -8.79 10.96
C THR A 71 -3.03 -9.98 11.80
N THR A 72 -2.07 -10.69 12.36
CA THR A 72 -2.34 -11.74 13.34
C THR A 72 -2.68 -11.18 14.74
N LEU A 73 -2.68 -9.85 14.90
CA LEU A 73 -2.99 -9.21 16.17
C LEU A 73 -4.49 -9.27 16.47
N PRO A 74 -4.89 -9.32 17.76
CA PRO A 74 -6.29 -9.22 18.14
C PRO A 74 -6.90 -7.89 17.68
N LYS A 75 -8.19 -7.92 17.32
CA LYS A 75 -8.93 -6.73 16.87
C LYS A 75 -9.00 -5.59 17.88
N SER A 76 -8.78 -5.89 19.17
CA SER A 76 -8.67 -4.88 20.23
C SER A 76 -7.45 -3.97 20.06
N TYR A 77 -6.39 -4.48 19.44
CA TYR A 77 -5.17 -3.72 19.16
C TYR A 77 -5.18 -3.15 17.74
N TRP A 78 -5.74 -3.88 16.77
CA TRP A 78 -5.79 -3.44 15.39
C TRP A 78 -7.06 -3.90 14.67
N ASN A 79 -7.87 -2.95 14.22
CA ASN A 79 -9.02 -3.22 13.37
C ASN A 79 -9.01 -2.25 12.17
N PRO A 80 -8.64 -2.70 10.96
CA PRO A 80 -8.55 -1.83 9.79
C PRO A 80 -9.94 -1.31 9.33
N LYS A 81 -11.03 -1.93 9.80
CA LYS A 81 -12.42 -1.52 9.48
C LYS A 81 -13.05 -0.61 10.54
N ALA A 82 -12.31 -0.21 11.57
CA ALA A 82 -12.84 0.63 12.66
C ALA A 82 -12.72 2.13 12.41
N PHE A 83 -12.05 2.55 11.33
CA PHE A 83 -11.86 3.98 11.04
C PHE A 83 -13.17 4.62 10.58
N PRO A 84 -13.49 5.84 11.04
CA PRO A 84 -14.66 6.57 10.59
C PRO A 84 -14.48 7.07 9.15
N ASP A 85 -15.59 7.29 8.43
CA ASP A 85 -15.57 7.65 7.00
C ASP A 85 -14.67 8.86 6.69
N HIS A 86 -14.65 9.88 7.55
CA HIS A 86 -13.84 11.09 7.34
C HIS A 86 -12.33 10.86 7.45
N ALA A 87 -11.89 9.72 7.98
CA ALA A 87 -10.48 9.37 8.10
C ALA A 87 -9.90 8.73 6.83
N TYR A 88 -10.75 8.33 5.87
CA TYR A 88 -10.29 7.79 4.58
C TYR A 88 -9.84 8.91 3.63
N ALA A 89 -8.89 8.59 2.75
CA ALA A 89 -8.23 9.55 1.87
C ALA A 89 -9.21 10.36 1.02
N ASP A 90 -10.21 9.71 0.40
CA ASP A 90 -11.20 10.36 -0.44
C ASP A 90 -12.02 11.41 0.32
N ASN A 91 -12.48 11.06 1.53
CA ASN A 91 -13.27 11.96 2.36
C ASN A 91 -12.42 13.10 2.93
N LEU A 92 -11.15 12.83 3.23
CA LEU A 92 -10.18 13.86 3.63
C LEU A 92 -9.94 14.84 2.48
N GLU A 93 -9.72 14.36 1.27
CA GLU A 93 -9.53 15.20 0.09
C GLU A 93 -10.79 16.03 -0.20
N ASN A 94 -11.97 15.42 -0.16
CA ASN A 94 -13.24 16.11 -0.32
C ASN A 94 -13.43 17.22 0.73
N SER A 95 -13.05 16.96 1.98
CA SER A 95 -13.13 17.95 3.06
C SER A 95 -12.17 19.11 2.81
N ARG A 96 -10.92 18.83 2.40
CA ARG A 96 -9.93 19.87 2.03
C ARG A 96 -10.43 20.72 0.86
N ARG A 97 -11.00 20.10 -0.17
CA ARG A 97 -11.59 20.80 -1.32
C ARG A 97 -12.74 21.72 -0.91
N LYS A 98 -13.60 21.29 0.03
CA LYS A 98 -14.70 22.12 0.55
C LYS A 98 -14.19 23.35 1.30
N ILE A 99 -13.23 23.16 2.22
CA ILE A 99 -12.62 24.26 2.99
C ILE A 99 -11.97 25.28 2.04
N SER A 100 -11.21 24.81 1.05
CA SER A 100 -10.59 25.70 0.06
C SER A 100 -11.63 26.52 -0.70
N LYS A 101 -12.74 25.92 -1.14
CA LYS A 101 -13.81 26.64 -1.85
C LYS A 101 -14.51 27.68 -0.97
N GLU A 102 -14.68 27.41 0.31
CA GLU A 102 -15.29 28.34 1.26
C GLU A 102 -14.38 29.55 1.54
N LEU A 103 -13.07 29.32 1.70
CA LEU A 103 -12.09 30.39 1.86
C LEU A 103 -12.03 31.31 0.65
N GLU A 104 -12.05 30.76 -0.57
CA GLU A 104 -12.08 31.55 -1.80
C GLU A 104 -13.34 32.42 -1.89
N LYS A 105 -14.53 31.87 -1.56
CA LYS A 105 -15.77 32.66 -1.51
C LYS A 105 -15.71 33.80 -0.48
N GLY A 106 -15.11 33.55 0.68
CA GLY A 106 -14.93 34.55 1.74
C GLY A 106 -13.90 35.64 1.39
N ARG A 107 -12.89 35.32 0.56
CA ARG A 107 -11.93 36.30 0.03
C ARG A 107 -12.57 37.21 -1.02
N SER A 108 -13.33 36.66 -1.96
CA SER A 108 -14.07 37.46 -2.95
C SER A 108 -15.08 38.43 -2.32
N GLN A 109 -15.58 38.16 -1.11
CA GLN A 109 -16.43 39.08 -0.34
C GLN A 109 -15.66 40.18 0.40
N ARG A 110 -14.34 40.05 0.59
CA ARG A 110 -13.50 40.99 1.37
C ARG A 110 -12.59 41.87 0.51
N GLU A 111 -12.61 41.75 -0.81
CA GLU A 111 -11.74 42.51 -1.71
C GLU A 111 -12.32 43.89 -2.03
N SER A 112 -12.21 44.79 -1.05
CA SER A 112 -12.09 46.23 -1.23
C SER A 112 -11.56 46.79 0.10
N VAL A 113 -10.24 46.73 0.27
CA VAL A 113 -9.56 47.47 1.34
C VAL A 113 -8.49 48.31 0.66
N ASP A 114 -8.81 49.60 0.48
CA ASP A 114 -7.87 50.59 -0.05
C ASP A 114 -6.91 50.99 1.07
N PHE A 115 -5.66 50.59 0.92
CA PHE A 115 -4.59 50.99 1.83
C PHE A 115 -4.09 52.38 1.41
N VAL A 116 -4.36 53.38 2.23
CA VAL A 116 -3.80 54.73 2.04
C VAL A 116 -2.38 54.75 2.62
N SER A 117 -1.41 55.21 1.83
CA SER A 117 -0.02 55.39 2.29
C SER A 117 0.05 56.53 3.30
N ALA A 118 0.65 56.30 4.47
CA ALA A 118 0.85 57.32 5.48
C ALA A 118 1.81 58.40 4.94
N GLY A 119 1.34 59.64 4.88
CA GLY A 119 2.13 60.79 4.47
C GLY A 119 3.31 61.00 5.42
N ILE A 120 4.50 61.12 4.84
CA ILE A 120 5.73 61.46 5.57
C ILE A 120 5.64 62.96 5.90
N GLU A 121 5.32 63.30 7.15
CA GLU A 121 5.47 64.66 7.66
C GLU A 121 6.97 64.98 7.79
N SER A 122 7.49 65.75 6.84
CA SER A 122 8.82 66.36 6.95
C SER A 122 8.75 67.55 7.92
N VAL A 123 9.05 67.29 9.19
CA VAL A 123 9.47 68.35 10.12
C VAL A 123 11.00 68.42 10.07
N ASN A 124 11.52 69.66 9.90
CA ASN A 124 12.89 70.18 10.09
C ASN A 124 13.32 71.00 8.86
N SER A 125 13.75 72.27 8.94
CA SER A 125 14.25 73.09 10.05
C SER A 125 13.87 74.56 9.88
#